data_AF-A0A1M5RI67-F1
#
_entry.id   AF-A0A1M5RI67-F1
#
_cell.length_a   1.000
_cell.length_b   1.000
_cell.length_c   1.000
_cell.angle_alpha   90.00
_cell.angle_beta   90.00
_cell.angle_gamma   90.00
#
_symmetry.space_group_name_H-M   'P 1'
#
loop_
_entity.id
_entity.type
_entity.pdbx_description
1 polymer ?
#
loop_
_entity_poly.entity_id
_entity_poly.type
_entity_poly.pdbx_seq_one_letter_code
_entity_poly.pdbx_strand_id
1 'polypeptide(L)'
;MSLDNTSHPGRPGPDELVPSRYALRVGEIDVLVVSDGVLSLPGAMLAHNADPAVRAAWLNDMFLPPDVLEWALNVVVVRSGAIICT
;
A
#
# COMPACT_ATOMS: atom_id res chain seq x y z
N MET A 1 -8.76 15.21 22.04
CA MET A 1 -8.46 14.84 20.64
C MET A 1 -9.45 13.76 20.25
N SER A 2 -10.42 14.10 19.40
CA SER A 2 -11.52 13.20 19.03
C SER A 2 -10.99 12.13 18.08
N LEU A 3 -11.23 10.85 18.39
CA LEU A 3 -11.00 9.74 17.48
C LEU A 3 -12.07 9.79 16.39
N ASP A 4 -11.82 10.56 15.34
CA ASP A 4 -12.71 10.58 14.18
C ASP A 4 -12.71 9.20 13.51
N ASN A 5 -13.77 8.45 13.81
CA ASN A 5 -14.41 7.40 13.03
C ASN A 5 -13.52 6.66 12.01
N THR A 6 -12.76 5.70 12.52
CA THR A 6 -12.24 4.58 11.70
C THR A 6 -13.32 3.69 11.07
N SER A 7 -14.61 3.89 11.37
CA SER A 7 -15.73 3.07 10.88
C SER A 7 -16.50 3.66 9.71
N HIS A 8 -16.32 4.95 9.40
CA HIS A 8 -17.03 5.61 8.32
C HIS A 8 -16.03 6.36 7.44
N PRO A 9 -15.62 5.80 6.28
CA PRO A 9 -15.02 6.63 5.27
C PRO A 9 -16.06 7.69 4.94
N GLY A 10 -15.80 8.94 5.31
CA GLY A 10 -16.61 10.05 4.85
C GLY A 10 -16.77 9.94 3.34
N ARG A 11 -17.96 10.26 2.83
CA ARG A 11 -18.21 10.26 1.38
C ARG A 11 -17.07 11.05 0.72
N PRO A 12 -16.30 10.46 -0.22
CA PRO A 12 -15.23 11.18 -0.88
C PRO A 12 -15.79 12.48 -1.45
N GLY A 13 -15.06 13.58 -1.22
CA GLY A 13 -15.38 14.83 -1.89
C GLY A 13 -15.42 14.59 -3.40
N PRO A 14 -16.26 15.29 -4.18
CA PRO A 14 -16.33 15.10 -5.63
C PRO A 14 -14.98 15.23 -6.36
N ASP A 15 -14.02 15.93 -5.75
CA ASP A 15 -12.65 16.17 -6.24
C ASP A 15 -11.57 15.32 -5.53
N GLU A 16 -11.95 14.41 -4.64
CA GLU A 16 -10.99 13.52 -3.98
C GLU A 16 -10.57 12.42 -4.97
N LEU A 17 -9.44 12.63 -5.64
CA LEU A 17 -8.70 11.57 -6.34
C LEU A 17 -8.53 10.40 -5.38
N VAL A 18 -9.00 9.21 -5.82
CA VAL A 18 -9.06 7.91 -5.13
C VAL A 18 -8.57 7.93 -3.67
N PRO A 19 -9.44 7.63 -2.68
CA PRO A 19 -9.08 7.69 -1.26
C PRO A 19 -7.77 6.95 -0.98
N SER A 20 -6.80 7.62 -0.35
CA SER A 20 -5.50 7.03 0.02
C SER A 20 -5.63 6.02 1.17
N ARG A 21 -6.84 5.63 1.56
CA ARG A 21 -7.12 4.82 2.74
C ARG A 21 -8.10 3.71 2.40
N TYR A 22 -7.67 2.47 2.62
CA TYR A 22 -8.46 1.27 2.37
C TYR A 22 -8.80 0.61 3.71
N ALA A 23 -10.07 0.71 4.10
CA ALA A 23 -10.58 0.07 5.30
C ALA A 23 -10.92 -1.39 4.99
N LEU A 24 -10.37 -2.30 5.79
CA LEU A 24 -10.56 -3.74 5.69
C LEU A 24 -10.89 -4.32 7.07
N ARG A 25 -11.69 -5.39 7.09
CA ARG A 25 -11.90 -6.20 8.28
C ARG A 25 -11.23 -7.56 8.08
N VAL A 26 -10.37 -7.95 9.03
CA VAL A 26 -9.70 -9.27 9.04
C VAL A 26 -10.10 -10.00 10.33
N GLY A 27 -11.10 -10.89 10.24
CA GLY A 27 -11.72 -11.47 11.45
C GLY A 27 -12.28 -10.38 12.35
N GLU A 28 -11.84 -10.34 13.61
CA GLU A 28 -12.21 -9.32 14.61
C GLU A 28 -11.29 -8.09 14.62
N ILE A 29 -10.39 -7.96 13.65
CA ILE A 29 -9.37 -6.90 13.59
C ILE A 29 -9.75 -5.87 12.53
N ASP A 30 -9.85 -4.61 12.96
CA ASP A 30 -9.99 -3.47 12.06
C ASP A 30 -8.62 -3.10 11.47
N VAL A 31 -8.53 -3.09 10.14
CA VAL A 31 -7.32 -2.76 9.41
C VAL A 31 -7.57 -1.54 8.52
N LEU A 32 -6.64 -0.59 8.55
CA LEU A 32 -6.62 0.54 7.64
C LEU A 32 -5.27 0.56 6.92
N VAL A 33 -5.30 0.33 5.61
CA VAL A 33 -4.11 0.53 4.76
C VAL A 33 -4.11 1.97 4.29
N VAL A 34 -3.04 2.70 4.57
CA VAL A 34 -2.85 4.09 4.18
C VAL A 34 -1.73 4.16 3.15
N SER A 35 -2.01 4.67 1.96
CA SER A 35 -1.01 5.00 0.96
C SER A 35 -0.18 6.19 1.44
N ASP A 36 1.14 6.02 1.49
CA ASP A 36 2.14 7.04 1.80
C ASP A 36 2.76 7.62 0.51
N GLY A 37 2.12 7.36 -0.63
CA GLY A 37 2.56 7.80 -1.95
C GLY A 37 3.35 6.74 -2.71
N VAL A 38 4.10 7.21 -3.71
CA VAL A 38 4.85 6.36 -4.64
C VAL A 38 6.29 6.86 -4.70
N LEU A 39 7.22 5.91 -4.63
CA LEU A 39 8.65 6.16 -4.75
C LEU A 39 9.16 5.62 -6.08
N SER A 40 9.59 6.52 -6.97
CA SER A 40 10.25 6.17 -8.23
C SER A 40 11.68 5.70 -7.96
N LEU A 41 11.99 4.46 -8.32
CA LEU A 41 13.30 3.86 -8.13
C LEU A 41 13.90 3.41 -9.47
N PRO A 42 15.23 3.44 -9.65
CA PRO A 42 15.87 2.77 -10.77
C PRO A 42 15.55 1.27 -10.74
N GLY A 43 15.14 0.70 -11.87
CA GLY A 43 14.82 -0.73 -11.98
C GLY A 43 15.99 -1.64 -11.59
N ALA A 44 17.23 -1.14 -11.71
CA ALA A 44 18.43 -1.83 -11.27
C ALA A 44 18.56 -2.03 -9.74
N MET A 45 17.76 -1.33 -8.93
CA MET A 45 17.69 -1.59 -7.49
C MET A 45 16.91 -2.87 -7.17
N LEU A 46 15.90 -3.22 -7.97
CA LEU A 46 15.16 -4.46 -7.81
C LEU A 46 16.00 -5.61 -8.38
N ALA A 47 16.08 -6.73 -7.67
CA ALA A 47 16.87 -7.89 -8.09
C ALA A 47 18.30 -7.50 -8.54
N HIS A 48 18.97 -6.61 -7.80
CA HIS A 48 20.31 -6.10 -8.13
C HIS A 48 21.36 -7.22 -8.26
N ASN A 49 21.11 -8.36 -7.61
CA ASN A 49 21.95 -9.56 -7.64
C ASN A 49 21.75 -10.45 -8.89
N ALA A 50 20.79 -10.15 -9.76
CA ALA A 50 20.55 -10.90 -10.99
C ALA A 50 21.29 -10.26 -12.18
N ASP A 51 21.62 -11.08 -13.19
CA ASP A 51 22.12 -10.58 -14.47
C ASP A 51 21.11 -9.57 -15.07
N PRO A 52 21.58 -8.42 -15.60
CA PRO A 52 20.69 -7.38 -16.11
C PRO A 52 19.73 -7.85 -17.20
N ALA A 53 20.14 -8.76 -18.10
CA ALA A 53 19.28 -9.25 -19.17
C ALA A 53 18.20 -10.20 -18.65
N VAL A 54 18.56 -11.05 -17.68
CA VAL A 54 17.60 -11.92 -17.00
C VAL A 54 16.57 -11.10 -16.22
N ARG A 55 17.02 -10.06 -15.49
CA ARG A 55 16.12 -9.14 -14.77
C ARG A 55 15.18 -8.41 -15.72
N ALA A 56 15.70 -7.86 -16.81
CA ALA A 56 14.89 -7.12 -17.78
C ALA A 56 13.83 -8.01 -18.43
N ALA A 57 14.19 -9.25 -18.80
CA ALA A 57 13.22 -10.22 -19.31
C ALA A 57 12.13 -10.53 -18.27
N TRP A 58 12.51 -10.77 -17.01
CA TRP A 58 11.55 -11.05 -15.95
C TRP A 58 10.61 -9.86 -15.66
N LEU A 59 11.13 -8.63 -15.62
CA LEU A 59 10.30 -7.43 -15.43
C LEU A 59 9.31 -7.25 -16.58
N ASN A 60 9.78 -7.45 -17.82
CA ASN A 60 8.93 -7.38 -19.00
C ASN A 60 7.82 -8.44 -18.98
N ASP A 61 8.13 -9.68 -18.58
CA ASP A 61 7.13 -10.75 -18.42
C ASP A 61 6.10 -10.43 -17.33
N MET A 62 6.47 -9.63 -16.33
CA MET A 62 5.59 -9.12 -15.27
C MET A 62 4.86 -7.83 -15.67
N PHE A 63 4.97 -7.37 -16.92
CA PHE A 63 4.43 -6.11 -17.42
C PHE A 63 4.97 -4.87 -16.68
N LEU A 64 6.20 -4.96 -16.17
CA LEU A 64 6.89 -3.88 -15.47
C LEU A 64 8.00 -3.27 -16.37
N PRO A 65 8.13 -1.93 -16.38
CA PRO A 65 9.24 -1.28 -17.08
C PRO A 65 10.59 -1.65 -16.44
N PRO A 66 11.63 -1.91 -17.26
CA PRO A 66 12.94 -2.35 -16.75
C PRO A 66 13.79 -1.23 -16.13
N ASP A 67 13.49 0.03 -16.47
CA ASP A 67 14.35 1.18 -16.17
C ASP A 67 13.94 1.94 -14.90
N VAL A 68 12.64 2.11 -14.68
CA VAL A 68 12.07 2.83 -13.54
C VAL A 68 10.92 2.01 -12.97
N LEU A 69 10.90 1.87 -11.65
CA LEU A 69 9.82 1.21 -10.93
C LEU A 69 9.13 2.22 -10.01
N GLU A 70 7.81 2.32 -10.15
CA GLU A 70 6.95 3.12 -9.29
C GLU A 70 6.51 2.27 -8.09
N TRP A 71 7.21 2.41 -6.96
CA TRP A 71 6.97 1.58 -5.78
C TRP A 71 5.94 2.23 -4.85
N ALA A 72 4.78 1.59 -4.68
CA ALA A 72 3.75 2.08 -3.75
C ALA A 72 4.17 1.88 -2.29
N LEU A 73 4.23 2.98 -1.52
CA LEU A 73 4.50 2.95 -0.09
C LEU A 73 3.19 2.89 0.68
N ASN A 74 3.09 1.97 1.64
CA ASN A 74 1.87 1.76 2.40
C ASN A 74 2.19 1.57 3.88
N VAL A 75 1.35 2.17 4.72
CA VAL A 75 1.34 2.01 6.17
C VAL A 75 0.09 1.25 6.57
N VAL A 76 0.23 0.25 7.45
CA VAL A 76 -0.90 -0.52 7.96
C VAL A 76 -1.15 -0.14 9.41
N VAL A 77 -2.35 0.40 9.68
CA VAL A 77 -2.84 0.64 11.04
C VAL A 77 -3.76 -0.52 11.40
N VAL A 78 -3.48 -1.14 12.55
CA VAL A 78 -4.23 -2.29 13.04
C VAL A 78 -4.83 -1.95 14.39
N ARG A 79 -6.13 -2.20 14.54
CA ARG A 79 -6.80 -2.20 15.84
C ARG A 79 -7.34 -3.60 16.10
N SER A 80 -6.85 -4.22 17.18
CA SER A 80 -7.45 -5.45 17.68
C SER A 80 -8.87 -5.18 18.18
N GLY A 81 -9.75 -6.17 18.08
CA GLY A 81 -10.98 -6.21 18.88
C GLY A 81 -10.67 -6.00 20.37
N ALA A 82 -11.66 -5.55 21.14
CA ALA A 82 -11.50 -5.22 22.56
C ALA A 82 -10.69 -6.30 23.29
N ILE A 83 -9.63 -5.89 24.02
CA ILE A 83 -9.03 -6.77 25.03
C ILE A 83 -10.07 -6.87 26.14
N ILE A 84 -10.73 -8.03 26.23
CA ILE A 84 -11.57 -8.34 27.38
C ILE A 84 -10.60 -8.64 28.54
N CYS A 85 -10.41 -7.67 29.42
CA CYS A 85 -9.82 -7.92 30.73
C CYS A 85 -10.88 -8.60 31.60
N THR A 86 -10.78 -9.92 31.77
CA THR A 86 -11.48 -10.69 32.81
C THR A 86 -10.50 -11.19 33.83
#